data_AF-A0A1G7ER75-F1
#
_entry.id   AF-A0A1G7ER75-F1
#
_cell.length_a   1.000
_cell.length_b   1.000
_cell.length_c   1.000
_cell.angle_alpha   90.00
_cell.angle_beta   90.00
_cell.angle_gamma   90.00
#
_symmetry.space_group_name_H-M   'P 1'
#
loop_
_entity.id
_entity.type
_entity.pdbx_description
1 polymer ?
#
loop_
_entity_poly.entity_id
_entity_poly.type
_entity_poly.pdbx_seq_one_letter_code
_entity_poly.pdbx_strand_id
1 'polypeptide(L)'
;MREIFIRKNVVNKVKWRFWIIVLSMGGMSALYEILEWFISVNTGERGAYFLGTQGYIWDTQSDILMAFIGAVLALIFCGKYQDKYIN
;
A
#
# COMPACT_ATOMS: atom_id res chain seq x y z
N MET A 1 -2.90 1.46 -10.64
CA MET A 1 -1.52 1.92 -10.97
C MET A 1 -0.91 1.21 -12.18
N ARG A 2 -0.83 -0.13 -12.22
CA ARG A 2 -0.18 -0.88 -13.32
C ARG A 2 -0.66 -0.49 -14.72
N GLU A 3 -1.98 -0.39 -14.90
CA GLU A 3 -2.61 -0.01 -16.15
C GLU A 3 -2.19 1.38 -16.64
N ILE A 4 -2.16 2.37 -15.74
CA ILE A 4 -1.75 3.74 -16.07
C ILE A 4 -0.29 3.74 -16.55
N PHE A 5 0.60 3.01 -15.87
CA PHE A 5 2.01 2.92 -16.27
C PHE A 5 2.21 2.30 -17.65
N ILE A 6 1.38 1.33 -18.02
CA ILE A 6 1.42 0.69 -19.35
C ILE A 6 0.82 1.63 -20.40
N ARG A 7 -0.42 2.11 -20.20
CA ARG A 7 -1.12 2.95 -21.19
C ARG A 7 -0.44 4.30 -21.44
N LYS A 8 0.23 4.86 -20.43
CA LYS A 8 0.94 6.15 -20.53
C LYS A 8 2.44 6.00 -20.80
N ASN A 9 2.95 4.77 -21.02
CA ASN A 9 4.37 4.48 -21.26
C ASN A 9 5.32 5.09 -20.20
N VAL A 10 4.88 5.19 -18.95
CA VAL A 10 5.66 5.82 -17.87
C VAL A 10 6.78 4.90 -17.39
N VAL A 11 6.51 3.58 -17.30
CA VAL A 11 7.49 2.58 -16.85
C VAL A 11 7.38 1.33 -17.74
N ASN A 12 8.31 1.18 -18.67
CA ASN A 12 8.21 0.15 -19.71
C ASN A 12 8.86 -1.20 -19.31
N LYS A 13 9.78 -1.20 -18.34
CA LYS A 13 10.39 -2.45 -17.83
C LYS A 13 9.47 -3.14 -16.81
N VAL A 14 9.13 -4.41 -17.06
CA VAL A 14 8.24 -5.22 -16.20
C VAL A 14 8.73 -5.27 -14.75
N LYS A 15 10.04 -5.52 -14.53
CA LYS A 15 10.64 -5.58 -13.19
C LYS A 15 10.52 -4.25 -12.44
N TRP A 16 10.71 -3.12 -13.13
CA TRP A 16 10.60 -1.80 -12.51
C TRP A 16 9.15 -1.45 -12.17
N ARG A 17 8.19 -1.81 -13.02
CA ARG A 17 6.76 -1.66 -12.70
C ARG A 17 6.39 -2.42 -11.42
N PHE A 18 6.88 -3.65 -11.28
CA PHE A 18 6.60 -4.47 -10.11
C PHE A 18 7.06 -3.76 -8.82
N TRP A 19 8.34 -3.38 -8.75
CA TRP A 19 8.89 -2.73 -7.55
C TRP A 19 8.24 -1.40 -7.23
N ILE A 20 7.99 -0.54 -8.24
CA ILE A 20 7.37 0.76 -8.01
C ILE A 20 5.95 0.60 -7.45
N ILE A 21 5.16 -0.33 -7.97
CA ILE A 21 3.80 -0.57 -7.49
C ILE A 21 3.81 -1.07 -6.05
N VAL A 22 4.65 -2.08 -5.75
CA VAL A 22 4.74 -2.66 -4.40
C VAL A 22 5.20 -1.62 -3.39
N LEU A 23 6.26 -0.86 -3.70
CA LEU A 23 6.78 0.19 -2.82
C LEU A 23 5.78 1.33 -2.64
N SER A 24 5.02 1.69 -3.68
CA SER A 24 4.01 2.74 -3.59
C SER A 24 2.86 2.33 -2.67
N MET A 25 2.43 1.06 -2.71
CA MET A 25 1.36 0.56 -1.84
C MET A 25 1.81 0.46 -0.37
N GLY A 26 2.99 -0.13 -0.12
CA GLY A 26 3.56 -0.17 1.23
C GLY A 26 3.86 1.23 1.77
N GLY A 27 4.37 2.14 0.93
CA GLY A 27 4.63 3.53 1.30
C GLY A 27 3.37 4.32 1.63
N MET A 28 2.28 4.15 0.86
CA MET A 28 0.99 4.77 1.18
C MET A 28 0.41 4.26 2.50
N SER A 29 0.50 2.95 2.77
CA SER A 29 0.10 2.37 4.05
C SER A 29 0.93 2.95 5.20
N ALA A 30 2.26 2.98 5.07
CA ALA A 30 3.13 3.55 6.09
C ALA A 30 2.88 5.05 6.35
N LEU A 31 2.56 5.82 5.29
CA LEU A 31 2.20 7.24 5.44
C LEU A 31 0.89 7.42 6.20
N TYR A 32 -0.12 6.59 5.93
CA TYR A 32 -1.39 6.62 6.64
C TYR A 32 -1.19 6.36 8.15
N GLU A 33 -0.38 5.36 8.49
CA GLU A 33 -0.04 5.02 9.88
C GLU A 33 0.73 6.15 10.60
N ILE A 34 1.67 6.81 9.91
CA ILE A 34 2.38 7.97 10.44
C ILE A 34 1.42 9.14 10.71
N LEU A 35 0.41 9.33 9.85
CA LEU A 35 -0.61 10.36 10.04
C LEU A 35 -1.50 10.04 11.25
N GLU A 36 -1.91 8.80 11.44
CA GLU A 36 -2.66 8.37 12.62
C GLU A 36 -1.87 8.56 13.91
N TRP A 37 -0.59 8.17 13.91
CA TRP A 37 0.32 8.44 15.02
C TRP A 37 0.43 9.94 15.32
N PHE A 38 0.61 10.77 14.29
CA PHE A 38 0.71 12.22 14.44
C PHE A 38 -0.58 12.83 15.02
N ILE A 39 -1.75 12.45 14.49
CA ILE A 39 -3.05 12.95 14.98
C ILE A 39 -3.25 12.59 16.45
N SER A 40 -2.89 11.37 16.85
CA SER A 40 -3.04 10.95 18.23
C SER A 40 -2.17 11.72 19.21
N VAL A 41 -0.89 11.92 18.87
CA VAL A 41 0.02 12.73 19.70
C VAL A 41 -0.53 14.14 19.91
N ASN A 42 -1.20 14.71 18.90
CA ASN A 42 -1.77 16.06 18.99
C ASN A 42 -3.14 16.14 19.69
N THR A 43 -3.91 15.03 19.77
CA THR A 43 -5.32 15.07 20.23
C THR A 43 -5.53 14.56 21.68
N GLY A 44 -4.51 13.96 22.31
CA GLY A 44 -4.59 13.50 23.71
C GLY A 44 -5.55 12.31 23.92
N GLU A 45 -6.22 12.21 25.08
CA GLU A 45 -7.04 11.04 25.52
C GLU A 45 -8.16 10.60 24.55
N ARG A 46 -8.62 11.48 23.64
CA ARG A 46 -9.59 11.12 22.59
C ARG A 46 -8.96 10.46 21.36
N GLY A 47 -7.63 10.53 21.22
CA GLY A 47 -6.85 9.92 20.15
C GLY A 47 -6.70 8.40 20.28
N ALA A 48 -6.82 7.83 21.48
CA ALA A 48 -6.73 6.37 21.68
C ALA A 48 -7.86 5.57 21.01
N TYR A 49 -9.04 6.18 20.82
CA TYR A 49 -10.13 5.61 20.03
C TYR A 49 -9.96 5.81 18.51
N PHE A 50 -9.08 6.73 18.11
CA PHE A 50 -8.76 7.03 16.70
C PHE A 50 -7.45 6.37 16.25
N LEU A 51 -6.59 5.94 17.18
CA LEU A 51 -5.30 5.28 16.90
C LEU A 51 -5.46 3.91 16.23
N GLY A 52 -6.68 3.39 16.10
CA GLY A 52 -6.93 2.10 15.48
C GLY A 52 -6.37 0.91 16.25
N THR A 53 -5.39 1.09 17.15
CA THR A 53 -4.82 0.03 17.96
C THR A 53 -5.93 -0.58 18.78
N GLN A 54 -6.46 -1.72 18.33
CA GLN A 54 -7.47 -2.52 19.01
C GLN A 54 -6.88 -3.18 20.28
N GLY A 55 -5.93 -2.52 20.95
CA GLY A 55 -5.02 -3.10 21.93
C GLY A 55 -3.83 -3.82 21.33
N TYR A 56 -3.62 -3.76 20.01
CA TYR A 56 -2.54 -4.48 19.34
C TYR A 56 -1.35 -3.57 19.00
N ILE A 57 -0.18 -3.89 19.55
CA ILE A 57 1.05 -3.08 19.42
C ILE A 57 1.64 -3.15 18.00
N TRP A 58 1.38 -4.23 17.28
CA TRP A 58 1.96 -4.50 15.96
C TRP A 58 0.98 -4.24 14.82
N ASP A 59 -0.10 -3.49 15.07
CA ASP A 59 -1.17 -3.20 14.11
C ASP A 59 -0.59 -2.54 12.85
N THR A 60 0.03 -1.38 13.04
CA THR A 60 0.77 -0.62 12.04
C THR A 60 1.75 -1.46 11.21
N GLN A 61 2.53 -2.33 11.87
CA GLN A 61 3.51 -3.16 11.16
C GLN A 61 2.85 -4.25 10.34
N SER A 62 1.77 -4.84 10.88
CA SER A 62 1.00 -5.88 10.23
C SER A 62 0.23 -5.31 9.04
N ASP A 63 -0.30 -4.09 9.13
CA ASP A 63 -1.00 -3.42 8.04
C ASP A 63 -0.09 -3.10 6.87
N ILE A 64 1.11 -2.56 7.14
CA ILE A 64 2.12 -2.29 6.10
C ILE A 64 2.55 -3.60 5.44
N LEU A 65 2.75 -4.67 6.23
CA LEU A 65 3.11 -5.99 5.70
C LEU A 65 1.99 -6.59 4.85
N MET A 66 0.74 -6.48 5.29
CA MET A 66 -0.44 -6.95 4.56
C MET A 66 -0.62 -6.18 3.27
N ALA A 67 -0.40 -4.87 3.25
CA ALA A 67 -0.39 -4.05 2.05
C ALA A 67 0.70 -4.50 1.06
N PHE A 68 1.90 -4.83 1.56
CA PHE A 68 3.00 -5.33 0.75
C PHE A 68 2.66 -6.70 0.13
N ILE A 69 2.21 -7.66 0.94
CA ILE A 69 1.82 -8.99 0.49
C ILE A 69 0.67 -8.90 -0.51
N GLY A 70 -0.36 -8.10 -0.22
CA GLY A 70 -1.49 -7.87 -1.10
C GLY A 70 -1.06 -7.31 -2.47
N ALA A 71 -0.15 -6.34 -2.49
CA ALA A 71 0.39 -5.79 -3.74
C ALA A 71 1.16 -6.84 -4.55
N VAL A 72 1.98 -7.68 -3.90
CA VAL A 72 2.71 -8.77 -4.55
C VAL A 72 1.74 -9.81 -5.13
N LEU A 73 0.77 -10.26 -4.34
CA LEU A 73 -0.23 -11.24 -4.78
C LEU A 73 -1.07 -10.71 -5.94
N ALA A 74 -1.52 -9.45 -5.87
CA ALA A 74 -2.27 -8.81 -6.94
C ALA A 74 -1.48 -8.78 -8.26
N LEU A 75 -0.18 -8.50 -8.21
CA LEU A 75 0.66 -8.50 -9.41
C LEU A 75 0.89 -9.90 -9.98
N ILE A 76 1.02 -10.92 -9.13
CA ILE A 76 1.22 -12.32 -9.54
C ILE A 76 -0.06 -12.90 -10.15
N PHE A 77 -1.20 -12.75 -9.46
CA PHE A 77 -2.46 -13.38 -9.86
C PHE A 77 -3.23 -12.56 -10.90
N CYS A 78 -3.34 -11.24 -10.71
CA CYS A 78 -4.11 -10.38 -11.62
C CYS A 78 -3.28 -9.84 -12.79
N GLY A 79 -1.95 -9.98 -12.77
CA GLY A 79 -1.08 -9.48 -13.85
C GLY A 79 -1.42 -10.05 -15.22
N LYS A 80 -1.63 -11.37 -15.31
CA LYS A 80 -2.01 -12.06 -16.57
C LYS A 80 -3.39 -11.63 -17.07
N TYR A 81 -4.35 -11.46 -16.16
CA TYR A 81 -5.69 -10.99 -16.51
C TYR A 81 -5.62 -9.55 -17.03
N GLN A 82 -4.92 -8.65 -16.33
CA GLN A 82 -4.75 -7.28 -16.78
C GLN A 82 -4.06 -7.19 -18.14
N ASP A 83 -3.05 -8.02 -18.42
CA ASP A 83 -2.39 -8.03 -19.73
C ASP A 83 -3.32 -8.42 -20.88
N LYS A 84 -4.35 -9.23 -20.60
CA LYS A 84 -5.39 -9.59 -21.58
C LYS A 84 -6.37 -8.44 -21.87
N TYR A 85 -6.62 -7.56 -20.92
CA TYR A 85 -7.56 -6.43 -21.07
C TYR A 85 -6.89 -5.12 -21.49
N ILE A 86 -5.56 -5.02 -21.34
CA ILE A 86 -4.79 -3.81 -21.70
C ILE A 86 -4.23 -3.89 -23.13
N ASN A 87 -3.95 -5.10 -23.64
CA ASN A 87 -3.61 -5.35 -25.06
C ASN A 87 -4.87 -5.49 -25.91
#